data_AF-A0A1J5PZY1-F1
#
_entry.id   AF-A0A1J5PZY1-F1
#
_cell.length_a   1.000
_cell.length_b   1.000
_cell.length_c   1.000
_cell.angle_alpha   90.00
_cell.angle_beta   90.00
_cell.angle_gamma   90.00
#
_symmetry.space_group_name_H-M   'P 1'
#
loop_
_entity.id
_entity.type
_entity.pdbx_description
1 polymer ?
#
loop_
_entity_poly.entity_id
_entity_poly.type
_entity_poly.pdbx_seq_one_letter_code
_entity_poly.pdbx_strand_id
1 'polypeptide(L)'
;MSGTASYATHAPTRSPVMTHHHLHSSPETCHWGFFEAKLKPVLTVASGDEVTIDTISGGPEVVPDRSRFHVPPELAEVHAKSERMVPGHILTGPVAVAGAEPGDVLEVDILDVKLRQDWGYNLIRPLAGTLPDDFHEPRLINIPLDQKRMVGRLPLGA
;
A
#
# COMPACT_ATOMS: atom_id res chain seq x y z
N MET A 1 -13.60 -48.62 39.09
CA MET A 1 -13.85 -47.29 38.48
C MET A 1 -12.98 -47.21 37.24
N SER A 2 -13.63 -47.19 36.09
CA SER A 2 -13.04 -47.20 34.74
C SER A 2 -12.62 -45.77 34.35
N GLY A 3 -11.51 -45.63 33.64
CA GLY A 3 -11.06 -44.36 33.06
C GLY A 3 -10.03 -44.60 31.97
N THR A 4 -10.49 -45.01 30.78
CA THR A 4 -9.64 -45.07 29.58
C THR A 4 -9.56 -43.68 28.94
N ALA A 5 -8.37 -43.10 28.91
CA ALA A 5 -8.09 -41.88 28.17
C ALA A 5 -8.15 -42.17 26.66
N SER A 6 -9.10 -41.54 25.97
CA SER A 6 -9.22 -41.58 24.52
C SER A 6 -8.32 -40.51 23.91
N TYR A 7 -7.24 -40.91 23.23
CA TYR A 7 -6.53 -40.03 22.31
C TYR A 7 -7.33 -39.95 21.01
N ALA A 8 -7.91 -38.77 20.75
CA ALA A 8 -8.54 -38.48 19.46
C ALA A 8 -7.45 -38.38 18.39
N THR A 9 -7.47 -39.30 17.43
CA THR A 9 -6.69 -39.20 16.19
C THR A 9 -7.16 -37.98 15.41
N HIS A 10 -6.30 -36.97 15.30
CA HIS A 10 -6.52 -35.86 14.36
C HIS A 10 -6.47 -36.42 12.93
N ALA A 11 -7.60 -36.36 12.22
CA ALA A 11 -7.62 -36.57 10.79
C ALA A 11 -6.74 -35.50 10.11
N PRO A 12 -6.07 -35.81 8.99
CA PRO A 12 -5.29 -34.82 8.26
C PRO A 12 -6.23 -33.68 7.83
N THR A 13 -6.05 -32.50 8.43
CA THR A 13 -6.70 -31.28 7.98
C THR A 13 -6.24 -31.04 6.55
N ARG A 14 -7.18 -31.16 5.61
CA ARG A 14 -7.00 -30.77 4.22
C ARG A 14 -6.40 -29.36 4.24
N SER A 15 -5.20 -29.19 3.69
CA SER A 15 -4.52 -27.89 3.63
C SER A 15 -5.53 -26.87 3.11
N PRO A 16 -5.76 -25.75 3.82
CA PRO A 16 -6.68 -24.74 3.34
C PRO A 16 -6.23 -24.32 1.94
N VAL A 17 -7.18 -24.24 1.01
CA VAL A 17 -6.91 -23.72 -0.33
C VAL A 17 -6.56 -22.24 -0.12
N MET A 18 -5.30 -21.88 -0.36
CA MET A 18 -4.86 -20.48 -0.30
C MET A 18 -5.60 -19.73 -1.41
N THR A 19 -6.40 -18.74 -1.02
CA THR A 19 -7.10 -17.90 -2.00
C THR A 19 -6.23 -16.69 -2.31
N HIS A 20 -6.10 -16.37 -3.59
CA HIS A 20 -5.44 -15.16 -4.04
C HIS A 20 -6.47 -14.08 -4.34
N HIS A 21 -6.32 -12.92 -3.71
CA HIS A 21 -7.16 -11.75 -3.87
C HIS A 21 -6.39 -10.63 -4.58
N HIS A 22 -7.09 -9.78 -5.31
CA HIS A 22 -6.53 -8.53 -5.85
C HIS A 22 -7.35 -7.35 -5.34
N LEU A 23 -6.74 -6.51 -4.51
CA LEU A 23 -7.32 -5.27 -4.02
C LEU A 23 -6.82 -4.10 -4.89
N HIS A 24 -7.69 -3.62 -5.77
CA HIS A 24 -7.43 -2.44 -6.59
C HIS A 24 -7.50 -1.15 -5.76
N SER A 25 -6.66 -0.18 -6.06
CA SER A 25 -6.77 1.19 -5.54
C SER A 25 -7.89 1.94 -6.23
N SER A 26 -8.79 2.55 -5.47
CA SER A 26 -9.88 3.40 -5.95
C SER A 26 -10.31 4.37 -4.85
N PRO A 27 -11.18 5.35 -5.13
CA PRO A 27 -11.76 6.21 -4.10
C PRO A 27 -12.48 5.45 -2.97
N GLU A 28 -13.05 4.28 -3.29
CA GLU A 28 -13.81 3.43 -2.36
C GLU A 28 -12.90 2.52 -1.54
N THR A 29 -11.70 2.20 -2.03
CA THR A 29 -10.75 1.33 -1.36
C THR A 29 -9.56 2.07 -0.73
N CYS A 30 -9.43 3.37 -1.00
CA CYS A 30 -8.36 4.21 -0.45
C CYS A 30 -8.88 5.22 0.56
N HIS A 31 -8.07 5.49 1.58
CA HIS A 31 -8.22 6.60 2.51
C HIS A 31 -6.90 7.39 2.60
N TRP A 32 -6.96 8.66 3.00
CA TRP A 32 -5.80 9.56 2.86
C TRP A 32 -5.38 10.23 4.17
N GLY A 33 -4.21 9.81 4.65
CA GLY A 33 -3.44 10.51 5.68
C GLY A 33 -3.66 9.98 7.09
N PHE A 34 -4.56 9.02 7.31
CA PHE A 34 -4.91 8.58 8.66
C PHE A 34 -5.06 7.07 8.74
N PHE A 35 -4.98 6.53 9.95
CA PHE A 35 -5.47 5.20 10.29
C PHE A 35 -6.63 5.36 11.27
N GLU A 36 -7.74 4.67 11.02
CA GLU A 36 -8.88 4.68 11.92
C GLU A 36 -9.50 3.28 12.03
N ALA A 37 -9.59 2.76 13.26
CA ALA A 37 -10.12 1.42 13.53
C ALA A 37 -11.61 1.24 13.20
N LYS A 38 -12.35 2.35 13.02
CA LYS A 38 -13.79 2.33 12.67
C LYS A 38 -14.05 2.26 11.16
N LEU A 39 -13.02 2.38 10.33
CA LEU A 39 -13.18 2.22 8.89
C LEU A 39 -13.71 0.84 8.57
N LYS A 40 -14.70 0.77 7.67
CA LYS A 40 -15.22 -0.51 7.20
C LYS A 40 -14.12 -1.19 6.37
N PRO A 41 -13.79 -2.47 6.63
CA PRO A 41 -12.88 -3.22 5.78
C PRO A 41 -13.39 -3.26 4.35
N VAL A 42 -12.48 -3.04 3.40
CA VAL A 42 -12.77 -3.09 1.96
C VAL A 42 -12.53 -4.49 1.38
N LEU A 43 -11.82 -5.33 2.15
CA LEU A 43 -11.58 -6.74 1.91
C LEU A 43 -11.48 -7.46 3.26
N THR A 44 -11.96 -8.70 3.32
CA THR A 44 -11.72 -9.61 4.46
C THR A 44 -11.09 -10.89 3.93
N VAL A 45 -9.97 -11.31 4.51
CA VAL A 45 -9.21 -12.50 4.10
C VAL A 45 -9.10 -13.52 5.23
N ALA A 46 -8.86 -14.78 4.89
CA ALA A 46 -8.48 -15.80 5.87
C ALA A 46 -6.96 -15.76 6.12
N SER A 47 -6.51 -16.27 7.28
CA SER A 47 -5.08 -16.50 7.50
C SER A 47 -4.52 -17.48 6.47
N GLY A 48 -3.39 -17.13 5.85
CA GLY A 48 -2.76 -17.89 4.76
C GLY A 48 -3.24 -17.52 3.35
N ASP A 49 -4.21 -16.61 3.20
CA ASP A 49 -4.55 -16.04 1.89
C ASP A 49 -3.45 -15.08 1.39
N GLU A 50 -3.36 -14.94 0.07
CA GLU A 50 -2.48 -13.98 -0.59
C GLU A 50 -3.27 -12.78 -1.11
N VAL A 51 -2.69 -11.57 -1.03
CA VAL A 51 -3.33 -10.35 -1.55
C VAL A 51 -2.34 -9.57 -2.40
N THR A 52 -2.67 -9.35 -3.67
CA THR A 52 -2.04 -8.30 -4.46
C THR A 52 -2.75 -6.97 -4.18
N ILE A 53 -2.02 -5.98 -3.68
CA ILE A 53 -2.57 -4.65 -3.36
C ILE A 53 -2.00 -3.63 -4.33
N ASP A 54 -2.88 -3.03 -5.12
CA ASP A 54 -2.53 -1.88 -5.94
C ASP A 54 -2.38 -0.66 -5.03
N THR A 55 -1.25 0.03 -5.11
CA THR A 55 -1.02 1.29 -4.42
C THR A 55 -0.80 2.41 -5.43
N ILE A 56 -1.08 3.64 -4.99
CA ILE A 56 -0.88 4.87 -5.76
C ILE A 56 -0.23 5.93 -4.86
N SER A 57 0.56 6.82 -5.44
CA SER A 57 1.38 7.76 -4.68
C SER A 57 1.28 9.19 -5.23
N GLY A 58 1.41 10.14 -4.30
CA GLY A 58 1.50 11.57 -4.59
C GLY A 58 0.16 12.30 -4.56
N GLY A 59 0.19 13.52 -4.01
CA GLY A 59 -0.91 14.48 -4.15
C GLY A 59 -0.89 15.19 -5.50
N PRO A 60 -1.93 15.98 -5.84
CA PRO A 60 -2.01 16.75 -7.09
C PRO A 60 -0.74 17.56 -7.38
N GLU A 61 -0.07 18.04 -6.33
CA GLU A 61 1.12 18.88 -6.38
C GLU A 61 2.40 18.19 -6.88
N VAL A 62 2.45 16.86 -6.91
CA VAL A 62 3.64 16.10 -7.35
C VAL A 62 3.40 15.26 -8.61
N VAL A 63 2.15 15.21 -9.10
CA VAL A 63 1.82 14.47 -10.31
C VAL A 63 2.55 15.09 -11.50
N PRO A 64 3.29 14.29 -12.30
CA PRO A 64 4.00 14.79 -13.45
C PRO A 64 3.05 15.09 -14.61
N ASP A 65 3.61 15.68 -15.67
CA ASP A 65 2.92 15.80 -16.95
C ASP A 65 2.47 14.42 -17.47
N ARG A 66 1.15 14.23 -17.54
CA ARG A 66 0.51 12.99 -18.01
C ARG A 66 0.78 12.67 -19.48
N SER A 67 1.24 13.64 -20.27
CA SER A 67 1.66 13.39 -21.65
C SER A 67 3.02 12.69 -21.74
N ARG A 68 3.80 12.70 -20.64
CA ARG A 68 5.17 12.16 -20.57
C ARG A 68 5.29 10.89 -19.76
N PHE A 69 4.33 10.62 -18.87
CA PHE A 69 4.38 9.51 -17.91
C PHE A 69 3.03 8.81 -17.80
N HIS A 70 3.09 7.51 -17.55
CA HIS A 70 1.92 6.73 -17.15
C HIS A 70 1.52 7.05 -15.70
N VAL A 71 0.49 7.88 -15.56
CA VAL A 71 -0.17 8.15 -14.28
C VAL A 71 -1.43 7.28 -14.18
N PRO A 72 -1.57 6.42 -13.15
CA PRO A 72 -2.77 5.61 -12.97
C PRO A 72 -4.04 6.47 -12.96
N PRO A 73 -5.07 6.15 -13.78
CA PRO A 73 -6.25 6.99 -13.92
C PRO A 73 -6.98 7.20 -12.59
N GLU A 74 -7.04 6.17 -11.74
CA GLU A 74 -7.69 6.21 -10.43
C GLU A 74 -7.09 7.26 -9.48
N LEU A 75 -5.83 7.68 -9.69
CA LEU A 75 -5.20 8.70 -8.85
C LEU A 75 -5.95 10.03 -8.94
N ALA A 76 -6.44 10.39 -10.12
CA ALA A 76 -7.23 11.61 -10.30
C ALA A 76 -8.57 11.53 -9.56
N GLU A 77 -9.19 10.35 -9.56
CA GLU A 77 -10.45 10.13 -8.88
C GLU A 77 -10.29 10.16 -7.36
N VAL A 78 -9.23 9.53 -6.84
CA VAL A 78 -8.89 9.56 -5.41
C VAL A 78 -8.60 11.00 -4.97
N HIS A 79 -7.89 11.79 -5.78
CA HIS A 79 -7.69 13.22 -5.51
C HIS A 79 -8.98 14.02 -5.40
N ALA A 80 -9.99 13.68 -6.21
CA ALA A 80 -11.26 14.42 -6.25
C ALA A 80 -12.25 13.99 -5.16
N LYS A 81 -12.23 12.71 -4.77
CA LYS A 81 -13.29 12.09 -3.95
C LYS A 81 -12.86 11.72 -2.54
N SER A 82 -11.59 11.42 -2.31
CA SER A 82 -11.12 10.99 -0.97
C SER A 82 -10.91 12.20 -0.06
N GLU A 83 -11.46 12.12 1.15
CA GLU A 83 -11.22 13.12 2.19
C GLU A 83 -9.76 13.10 2.63
N ARG A 84 -9.08 14.23 2.50
CA ARG A 84 -7.69 14.42 2.94
C ARG A 84 -7.68 14.98 4.36
N MET A 85 -7.81 14.09 5.35
CA MET A 85 -7.88 14.50 6.76
C MET A 85 -6.60 15.18 7.25
N VAL A 86 -5.43 14.64 6.86
CA VAL A 86 -4.12 15.25 7.12
C VAL A 86 -3.20 15.06 5.91
N PRO A 87 -2.16 15.90 5.76
CA PRO A 87 -1.12 15.65 4.76
C PRO A 87 -0.47 14.28 5.00
N GLY A 88 -0.19 13.54 3.93
CA GLY A 88 0.47 12.24 4.06
C GLY A 88 0.14 11.30 2.90
N HIS A 89 0.05 10.02 3.24
CA HIS A 89 -0.02 8.91 2.29
C HIS A 89 -1.46 8.56 1.90
N ILE A 90 -1.62 8.11 0.66
CA ILE A 90 -2.83 7.41 0.21
C ILE A 90 -2.65 5.94 0.61
N LEU A 91 -3.62 5.38 1.33
CA LEU A 91 -3.57 4.05 1.92
C LEU A 91 -4.70 3.20 1.34
N THR A 92 -4.36 2.13 0.65
CA THR A 92 -5.32 1.16 0.11
C THR A 92 -5.66 0.14 1.19
N GLY A 93 -6.94 0.03 1.54
CA GLY A 93 -7.46 -0.75 2.66
C GLY A 93 -8.53 0.00 3.46
N PRO A 94 -8.87 -0.47 4.68
CA PRO A 94 -8.21 -1.55 5.41
C PRO A 94 -8.63 -2.96 4.96
N VAL A 95 -7.71 -3.93 5.13
CA VAL A 95 -7.98 -5.35 4.96
C VAL A 95 -8.19 -5.97 6.34
N ALA A 96 -9.32 -6.65 6.55
CA ALA A 96 -9.57 -7.40 7.76
C ALA A 96 -9.08 -8.85 7.63
N VAL A 97 -8.57 -9.41 8.73
CA VAL A 97 -8.23 -10.82 8.83
C VAL A 97 -9.30 -11.53 9.66
N ALA A 98 -9.91 -12.56 9.09
CA ALA A 98 -10.99 -13.29 9.73
C ALA A 98 -10.52 -13.97 11.03
N GLY A 99 -11.21 -13.67 12.13
CA GLY A 99 -10.92 -14.23 13.45
C GLY A 99 -9.77 -13.58 14.21
N ALA A 100 -9.16 -12.50 13.70
CA ALA A 100 -8.14 -11.77 14.43
C ALA A 100 -8.73 -10.99 15.63
N GLU A 101 -8.10 -11.11 16.79
CA GLU A 101 -8.51 -10.49 18.05
C GLU A 101 -7.40 -9.61 18.66
N PRO A 102 -7.72 -8.62 19.51
CA PRO A 102 -6.71 -7.84 20.22
C PRO A 102 -5.79 -8.72 21.06
N GLY A 103 -4.48 -8.67 20.78
CA GLY A 103 -3.47 -9.53 21.41
C GLY A 103 -2.82 -10.50 20.42
N ASP A 104 -3.46 -10.75 19.27
CA ASP A 104 -2.86 -11.52 18.19
C ASP A 104 -1.73 -10.74 17.48
N VAL A 105 -0.89 -11.48 16.77
CA VAL A 105 0.16 -10.94 15.91
C VAL A 105 -0.20 -11.22 14.46
N LEU A 106 -0.15 -10.17 13.63
CA LEU A 106 -0.26 -10.32 12.18
C LEU A 106 1.14 -10.46 11.58
N GLU A 107 1.39 -11.58 10.92
CA GLU A 107 2.52 -11.76 10.01
C GLU A 107 2.10 -11.31 8.60
N VAL A 108 2.97 -10.54 7.94
CA VAL A 108 2.77 -10.10 6.55
C VAL A 108 4.04 -10.38 5.76
N ASP A 109 3.98 -11.43 4.95
CA ASP A 109 5.05 -11.76 4.00
C ASP A 109 4.92 -10.93 2.72
N ILE A 110 5.92 -10.09 2.45
CA ILE A 110 6.00 -9.34 1.19
C ILE A 110 6.64 -10.24 0.13
N LEU A 111 5.80 -10.93 -0.64
CA LEU A 111 6.22 -11.93 -1.62
C LEU A 111 6.84 -11.31 -2.89
N ASP A 112 6.29 -10.19 -3.37
CA ASP A 112 6.71 -9.53 -4.61
C ASP A 112 6.36 -8.03 -4.58
N VAL A 113 7.10 -7.21 -5.33
CA VAL A 113 6.84 -5.77 -5.50
C VAL A 113 7.06 -5.39 -6.96
N LYS A 114 6.04 -4.79 -7.59
CA LYS A 114 6.08 -4.35 -8.99
C LYS A 114 5.74 -2.86 -9.12
N LEU A 115 6.43 -2.19 -10.02
CA LEU A 115 6.13 -0.81 -10.38
C LEU A 115 4.83 -0.76 -11.20
N ARG A 116 3.82 -0.02 -10.72
CA ARG A 116 2.57 0.26 -11.46
C ARG A 116 2.66 1.49 -12.36
N GLN A 117 3.68 2.31 -12.19
CA GLN A 117 3.90 3.56 -12.90
C GLN A 117 5.35 3.66 -13.38
N ASP A 118 5.61 4.53 -14.35
CA ASP A 118 6.93 4.75 -14.96
C ASP A 118 7.62 6.01 -14.41
N TRP A 119 7.21 6.44 -13.22
CA TRP A 119 7.76 7.61 -12.55
C TRP A 119 7.70 7.49 -11.02
N GLY A 120 8.62 8.17 -10.35
CA GLY A 120 8.55 8.50 -8.93
C GLY A 120 8.73 10.01 -8.73
N TYR A 121 8.67 10.48 -7.49
CA TYR A 121 9.00 11.87 -7.19
C TYR A 121 9.89 12.01 -5.97
N ASN A 122 10.74 13.02 -5.99
CA ASN A 122 11.45 13.51 -4.81
C ASN A 122 11.12 14.97 -4.61
N LEU A 123 10.91 15.35 -3.36
CA LEU A 123 10.52 16.70 -2.97
C LEU A 123 11.44 17.21 -1.86
N ILE A 124 12.05 18.36 -2.09
CA ILE A 124 12.66 19.20 -1.05
C ILE A 124 11.66 20.31 -0.73
N ARG A 125 11.41 20.51 0.56
CA ARG A 125 10.58 21.59 1.08
C ARG A 125 11.37 22.34 2.15
N PRO A 126 11.42 23.67 2.10
CA PRO A 126 11.99 24.45 3.18
C PRO A 126 11.33 24.12 4.53
N LEU A 127 12.11 24.12 5.60
CA LEU A 127 11.66 23.84 6.97
C LEU A 127 11.11 22.42 7.19
N ALA A 128 11.39 21.48 6.27
CA ALA A 128 10.92 20.10 6.36
C ALA A 128 12.04 19.10 6.05
N GLY A 129 11.95 17.90 6.65
CA GLY A 129 12.98 16.88 6.57
C GLY A 129 14.10 17.09 7.61
N THR A 130 15.18 16.33 7.46
CA THR A 130 16.30 16.31 8.44
C THR A 130 17.20 17.55 8.38
N LEU A 131 17.18 18.29 7.25
CA LEU A 131 18.00 19.50 7.03
C LEU A 131 17.09 20.72 6.77
N PRO A 132 16.30 21.13 7.77
CA PRO A 132 15.26 22.15 7.58
C PRO A 132 15.82 23.54 7.24
N ASP A 133 17.08 23.82 7.61
CA ASP A 133 17.73 25.13 7.49
C ASP A 133 18.71 25.22 6.30
N ASP A 134 19.06 24.11 5.66
CA ASP A 134 20.09 24.09 4.60
C ASP A 134 19.52 24.35 3.19
N PHE A 135 18.21 24.17 3.01
CA PHE A 135 17.53 24.29 1.73
C PHE A 135 16.37 25.29 1.81
N HIS A 136 16.57 26.46 1.22
CA HIS A 136 15.60 27.56 1.28
C HIS A 136 14.60 27.58 0.11
N GLU A 137 14.85 26.79 -0.93
CA GLU A 137 13.99 26.70 -2.12
C GLU A 137 13.31 25.33 -2.23
N PRO A 138 12.02 25.27 -2.59
CA PRO A 138 11.36 24.00 -2.87
C PRO A 138 11.91 23.41 -4.17
N ARG A 139 12.06 22.08 -4.21
CA ARG A 139 12.49 21.37 -5.41
C ARG A 139 11.68 20.10 -5.60
N LEU A 140 10.96 20.00 -6.70
CA LEU A 140 10.29 18.78 -7.13
C LEU A 140 11.05 18.16 -8.30
N ILE A 141 11.34 16.86 -8.20
CA ILE A 141 11.92 16.07 -9.29
C ILE A 141 10.96 14.91 -9.57
N ASN A 142 10.39 14.86 -10.76
CA ASN A 142 9.78 13.64 -11.27
C ASN A 142 10.87 12.77 -11.90
N ILE A 143 11.04 11.56 -11.38
CA ILE A 143 12.12 10.62 -11.69
C ILE A 143 11.56 9.57 -12.64
N PRO A 144 11.98 9.52 -13.92
CA PRO A 144 11.60 8.43 -14.83
C PRO A 144 12.09 7.08 -14.32
N LEU A 145 11.23 6.08 -14.35
CA LEU A 145 11.51 4.71 -13.94
C LEU A 145 11.46 3.77 -15.16
N ASP A 146 12.50 2.98 -15.34
CA ASP A 146 12.55 1.91 -16.32
C ASP A 146 12.13 0.59 -15.66
N GLN A 147 10.89 0.15 -15.93
CA GLN A 147 10.32 -1.06 -15.33
C GLN A 147 10.99 -2.36 -15.79
N LYS A 148 11.67 -2.36 -16.95
CA LYS A 148 12.37 -3.55 -17.45
C LYS A 148 13.72 -3.70 -16.77
N ARG A 149 14.41 -2.58 -16.57
CA ARG A 149 15.75 -2.54 -15.98
C ARG A 149 15.74 -2.35 -14.46
N MET A 150 14.60 -1.99 -13.88
CA MET A 150 14.43 -1.65 -12.47
C MET A 150 15.39 -0.53 -12.02
N VAL A 151 15.46 0.56 -12.79
CA VAL A 151 16.29 1.73 -12.49
C VAL A 151 15.50 3.03 -12.59
N GLY A 152 15.83 3.99 -11.72
CA GLY A 152 15.36 5.38 -11.82
C GLY A 152 16.47 6.28 -12.39
N ARG A 153 16.12 7.25 -13.24
CA ARG A 153 17.08 8.22 -13.78
C ARG A 153 16.96 9.56 -13.06
N LEU A 154 17.97 9.88 -12.26
CA LEU A 154 18.07 11.17 -11.61
C LEU A 154 18.68 12.21 -12.56
N PRO A 155 18.31 13.50 -12.44
CA PRO A 155 18.84 14.57 -13.30
C PRO A 155 20.32 14.91 -13.05
N LEU A 156 20.98 14.31 -12.06
CA LEU A 156 22.38 14.59 -11.69
C LEU A 156 23.14 13.27 -11.55
N GLY A 157 24.33 13.17 -12.16
CA GLY A 157 25.25 12.04 -12.01
C GLY A 157 25.32 11.04 -13.18
N ALA A 158 24.98 11.47 -14.40
CA ALA A 158 25.33 10.72 -15.62
C ALA A 158 26.78 11.00 -16.04
#